data_AF-A0AAE3GZK7-F1
#
_entry.id   AF-A0AAE3GZK7-F1
#
_cell.length_a   1.000
_cell.length_b   1.000
_cell.length_c   1.000
_cell.angle_alpha   90.00
_cell.angle_beta   90.00
_cell.angle_gamma   90.00
#
_symmetry.space_group_name_H-M   'P 1'
#
loop_
_entity.id
_entity.type
_entity.pdbx_description
1 polymer ?
#
loop_
_entity_poly.entity_id
_entity_poly.type
_entity_poly.pdbx_seq_one_letter_code
_entity_poly.pdbx_strand_id
1 'polypeptide(L)'
;MNVVVSPYHLTTREAPAMASLLLPARVVTLLPASLESDSVHAAKRAAERSPWYTRFMETWGWTSPLWEEGVISSRCNDDDVATEMREIAERVRQEEQYLPLRPLMREHLFADDHTYLSSLGADLVKGGPDPGSTVPMAAALDRFARRHACCVARALPVSVVQK
;
A
#
# COMPACT_ATOMS: atom_id res chain seq x y z
N MET A 1 4.75 5.13 19.78
CA MET A 1 3.87 4.12 19.17
C MET A 1 3.81 4.39 17.68
N ASN A 2 4.05 3.38 16.85
CA ASN A 2 3.95 3.49 15.39
C ASN A 2 2.63 2.85 14.94
N VAL A 3 1.98 3.45 13.96
CA VAL A 3 0.71 2.97 13.42
C VAL A 3 0.84 2.67 11.95
N VAL A 4 0.44 1.48 11.55
CA VAL A 4 0.34 1.08 10.15
C VAL A 4 -1.05 1.44 9.64
N VAL A 5 -1.10 2.19 8.55
CA VAL A 5 -2.34 2.67 7.94
C VAL A 5 -2.40 2.17 6.49
N SER A 6 -3.54 1.64 6.10
CA SER A 6 -3.78 1.30 4.69
C SER A 6 -3.72 2.56 3.82
N PRO A 7 -2.98 2.54 2.69
CA PRO A 7 -2.92 3.68 1.80
C PRO A 7 -4.30 4.02 1.20
N TYR A 8 -5.23 3.06 1.15
CA TYR A 8 -6.62 3.34 0.77
C TYR A 8 -7.28 4.34 1.73
N HIS A 9 -7.18 4.12 3.05
CA HIS A 9 -7.73 5.04 4.07
C HIS A 9 -7.08 6.42 4.00
N LEU A 10 -5.79 6.50 3.67
CA LEU A 10 -5.09 7.77 3.48
C LEU A 10 -5.59 8.49 2.23
N THR A 11 -5.82 7.75 1.14
CA THR A 11 -6.33 8.28 -0.14
C THR A 11 -7.75 8.80 -0.01
N THR A 12 -8.63 8.06 0.67
CA THR A 12 -10.03 8.43 0.93
C THR A 12 -10.20 9.35 2.13
N ARG A 13 -9.12 9.68 2.83
CA ARG A 13 -9.08 10.54 4.03
C ARG A 13 -10.03 10.10 5.13
N GLU A 14 -10.13 8.78 5.34
CA GLU A 14 -11.03 8.22 6.32
C GLU A 14 -10.59 8.52 7.76
N ALA A 15 -11.55 8.49 8.69
CA ALA A 15 -11.34 8.79 10.10
C ALA A 15 -10.16 8.03 10.75
N PRO A 16 -9.92 6.72 10.50
CA PRO A 16 -8.77 6.01 11.04
C PRO A 16 -7.44 6.61 10.56
N ALA A 17 -7.35 7.05 9.30
CA ALA A 17 -6.15 7.69 8.79
C ALA A 17 -5.94 9.05 9.45
N MET A 18 -6.99 9.88 9.53
CA MET A 18 -6.88 11.22 10.14
C MET A 18 -6.50 11.14 11.62
N ALA A 19 -7.14 10.24 12.39
CA ALA A 19 -6.78 10.02 13.79
C ALA A 19 -5.35 9.50 13.93
N SER A 20 -4.92 8.61 13.04
CA SER A 20 -3.55 8.10 13.02
C SER A 20 -2.52 9.17 12.69
N LEU A 21 -2.87 10.31 12.10
CA LEU A 21 -1.90 11.39 11.88
C LEU A 21 -1.74 12.31 13.11
N LEU A 22 -2.64 12.22 14.10
CA LEU A 22 -2.66 13.10 15.28
C LEU A 22 -2.08 12.46 16.54
N LEU A 23 -2.03 11.13 16.60
CA LEU A 23 -1.79 10.36 17.84
C LEU A 23 -0.39 9.70 17.95
N PRO A 24 0.19 9.11 16.89
CA PRO A 24 1.42 8.34 16.99
C PRO A 24 2.67 9.16 16.71
N ALA A 25 3.83 8.57 17.03
CA ALA A 25 5.13 9.15 16.69
C ALA A 25 5.44 9.04 15.19
N ARG A 26 4.90 8.01 14.53
CA ARG A 26 5.05 7.76 13.09
C ARG A 26 3.89 6.93 12.55
N VAL A 27 3.44 7.27 11.36
CA VAL A 27 2.55 6.48 10.52
C VAL A 27 3.36 5.77 9.46
N VAL A 28 3.14 4.48 9.31
CA VAL A 28 3.72 3.69 8.23
C VAL A 28 2.63 3.27 7.26
N THR A 29 2.85 3.45 5.97
CA THR A 29 1.90 3.06 4.93
C THR A 29 2.63 2.52 3.71
N LEU A 30 1.92 1.84 2.81
CA LEU A 30 2.53 1.42 1.55
C LEU A 30 2.61 2.62 0.60
N LEU A 31 3.82 2.90 0.11
CA LEU A 31 4.05 3.78 -1.04
C LEU A 31 4.46 2.89 -2.22
N PRO A 32 3.70 2.83 -3.32
CA PRO A 32 4.12 2.07 -4.49
C PRO A 32 5.44 2.62 -5.01
N ALA A 33 6.46 1.77 -5.09
CA ALA A 33 7.78 2.11 -5.57
C ALA A 33 8.27 1.10 -6.61
N SER A 34 9.32 1.45 -7.35
CA SER A 34 9.93 0.55 -8.33
C SER A 34 10.30 -0.81 -7.71
N LEU A 35 10.05 -1.87 -8.47
CA LEU A 35 10.33 -3.26 -8.11
C LEU A 35 11.84 -3.54 -8.01
N GLU A 36 12.65 -2.87 -8.84
CA GLU A 36 14.08 -3.17 -9.04
C GLU A 36 15.01 -2.18 -8.33
N SER A 37 14.57 -1.48 -7.28
CA SER A 37 15.20 -0.23 -6.80
C SER A 37 16.68 -0.32 -6.36
N ASP A 38 17.61 -0.30 -7.32
CA ASP A 38 19.02 0.11 -7.13
C ASP A 38 19.25 1.53 -7.67
N SER A 39 18.32 2.08 -8.48
CA SER A 39 18.43 3.43 -9.03
C SER A 39 17.15 4.25 -8.86
N VAL A 40 17.24 5.29 -8.04
CA VAL A 40 16.21 6.34 -7.84
C VAL A 40 15.72 6.93 -9.17
N HIS A 41 16.61 7.02 -10.16
CA HIS A 41 16.29 7.58 -11.48
C HIS A 41 15.43 6.64 -12.33
N ALA A 42 15.63 5.32 -12.25
CA ALA A 42 14.81 4.35 -12.96
C ALA A 42 13.38 4.33 -12.39
N ALA A 43 13.27 4.35 -11.05
CA ALA A 43 12.00 4.41 -10.35
C ALA A 43 11.18 5.65 -10.71
N LYS A 44 11.85 6.81 -10.74
CA LYS A 44 11.21 8.07 -11.14
C LYS A 44 10.70 8.04 -12.59
N ARG A 45 11.48 7.50 -13.53
CA ARG A 45 11.05 7.39 -14.94
C ARG A 45 9.87 6.43 -15.11
N ALA A 46 9.82 5.33 -14.37
CA ALA A 46 8.70 4.40 -14.43
C ALA A 46 7.41 5.05 -13.89
N ALA A 47 7.53 5.80 -12.78
CA ALA A 47 6.46 6.61 -12.22
C ALA A 47 5.95 7.68 -13.22
N GLU A 48 6.84 8.43 -13.86
CA GLU A 48 6.50 9.46 -14.86
C GLU A 48 5.76 8.90 -16.08
N ARG A 49 5.98 7.63 -16.41
CA ARG A 49 5.32 6.95 -17.53
C ARG A 49 3.93 6.39 -17.20
N SER A 50 3.49 6.49 -15.94
CA SER A 50 2.20 5.96 -15.49
C SER A 50 1.24 7.10 -15.14
N PRO A 51 0.26 7.43 -16.00
CA PRO A 51 -0.72 8.49 -15.72
C PRO A 51 -1.51 8.24 -14.43
N TRP A 52 -1.82 6.98 -14.13
CA TRP A 52 -2.54 6.60 -12.91
C TRP A 52 -1.69 6.78 -11.65
N TYR A 53 -0.38 6.51 -11.73
CA TYR A 53 0.52 6.75 -10.63
C TYR A 53 0.68 8.26 -10.37
N THR A 54 0.84 9.07 -11.42
CA THR A 54 0.87 10.54 -11.29
C THR A 54 -0.39 11.06 -10.62
N ARG A 55 -1.58 10.62 -11.08
CA ARG A 55 -2.86 11.01 -10.47
C ARG A 55 -2.99 10.57 -9.00
N PHE A 56 -2.45 9.40 -8.67
CA PHE A 56 -2.37 8.94 -7.29
C PHE A 56 -1.50 9.90 -6.45
N MET A 57 -0.29 10.22 -6.90
CA MET A 57 0.59 11.15 -6.20
C MET A 57 -0.03 12.54 -6.02
N GLU A 58 -0.75 13.04 -7.02
CA GLU A 58 -1.53 14.29 -6.91
C GLU A 58 -2.59 14.21 -5.80
N THR A 59 -3.30 13.09 -5.69
CA THR A 59 -4.29 12.87 -4.62
C THR A 59 -3.64 12.90 -3.23
N TRP A 60 -2.38 12.52 -3.15
CA TRP A 60 -1.56 12.52 -1.94
C TRP A 60 -0.75 13.80 -1.73
N GLY A 61 -0.86 14.81 -2.61
CA GLY A 61 -0.07 16.04 -2.49
C GLY A 61 -0.22 16.74 -1.12
N TRP A 62 -1.40 16.61 -0.49
CA TRP A 62 -1.65 17.15 0.86
C TRP A 62 -0.80 16.49 1.97
N THR A 63 -0.29 15.28 1.73
CA THR A 63 0.56 14.55 2.67
C THR A 63 2.04 14.91 2.55
N SER A 64 2.47 15.65 1.51
CA SER A 64 3.90 15.92 1.25
C SER A 64 4.65 16.45 2.49
N PRO A 65 4.13 17.46 3.23
CA PRO A 65 4.83 17.95 4.41
C PRO A 65 5.00 16.88 5.50
N LEU A 66 4.06 15.93 5.59
CA LEU A 66 4.11 14.86 6.59
C LEU A 66 5.15 13.79 6.23
N TRP A 67 5.43 13.59 4.94
CA TRP A 67 6.54 12.75 4.48
C TRP A 67 7.88 13.42 4.74
N GLU A 68 7.99 14.72 4.44
CA GLU A 68 9.20 15.53 4.64
C GLU A 68 9.61 15.57 6.13
N GLU A 69 8.63 15.75 7.03
CA GLU A 69 8.84 15.74 8.48
C GLU A 69 8.96 14.32 9.09
N GLY A 70 8.86 13.26 8.27
CA GLY A 70 8.97 11.87 8.72
C GLY A 70 7.82 11.38 9.61
N VAL A 71 6.70 12.11 9.64
CA VAL A 71 5.44 11.70 10.27
C VAL A 71 4.87 10.51 9.52
N ILE A 72 4.93 10.51 8.19
CA ILE A 72 4.57 9.38 7.33
C ILE A 72 5.85 8.76 6.75
N SER A 73 5.90 7.44 6.70
CA SER A 73 6.99 6.68 6.12
C SER A 73 6.45 5.44 5.39
N SER A 74 7.20 4.93 4.40
CA SER A 74 6.96 3.60 3.83
C SER A 74 7.80 2.51 4.47
N ARG A 75 8.69 2.92 5.39
CA ARG A 75 9.73 2.06 5.96
C ARG A 75 9.77 2.10 7.48
N CYS A 76 10.19 0.98 8.07
CA CYS A 76 10.52 0.83 9.49
C CYS A 76 11.73 -0.09 9.63
N ASN A 77 12.81 0.37 10.27
CA ASN A 77 14.05 -0.40 10.44
C ASN A 77 14.52 -1.05 9.12
N ASP A 78 14.62 -0.24 8.06
CA ASP A 78 15.00 -0.62 6.69
C ASP A 78 14.03 -1.53 5.91
N ASP A 79 13.06 -2.15 6.59
CA ASP A 79 12.00 -2.93 5.94
C ASP A 79 10.97 -2.00 5.26
N ASP A 80 10.51 -2.38 4.07
CA ASP A 80 9.55 -1.64 3.24
C ASP A 80 8.25 -2.45 3.04
N VAL A 81 7.09 -1.80 3.28
CA VAL A 81 5.78 -2.45 3.13
C VAL A 81 5.54 -2.93 1.70
N ALA A 82 6.09 -2.25 0.68
CA ALA A 82 5.95 -2.69 -0.71
C ALA A 82 6.65 -4.03 -0.97
N THR A 83 7.76 -4.31 -0.28
CA THR A 83 8.44 -5.60 -0.34
C THR A 83 7.60 -6.70 0.31
N GLU A 84 7.01 -6.44 1.48
CA GLU A 84 6.09 -7.38 2.12
C GLU A 84 4.87 -7.71 1.24
N MET A 85 4.32 -6.72 0.52
CA MET A 85 3.21 -6.96 -0.43
C MET A 85 3.60 -7.92 -1.55
N ARG A 86 4.80 -7.79 -2.10
CA ARG A 86 5.32 -8.69 -3.15
C ARG A 86 5.51 -10.10 -2.62
N GLU A 87 6.12 -10.23 -1.44
CA GLU A 87 6.30 -11.54 -0.81
C GLU A 87 4.97 -12.22 -0.53
N ILE A 88 3.96 -11.49 -0.04
CA ILE A 88 2.63 -12.05 0.20
C ILE A 88 1.98 -12.49 -1.11
N ALA A 89 2.02 -11.67 -2.16
CA ALA A 89 1.47 -12.05 -3.45
C ALA A 89 2.14 -13.31 -4.02
N GLU A 90 3.46 -13.43 -3.85
CA GLU A 90 4.21 -14.59 -4.26
C GLU A 90 3.84 -15.84 -3.46
N ARG A 91 3.67 -15.70 -2.14
CA ARG A 91 3.19 -16.80 -1.29
C ARG A 91 1.81 -17.29 -1.68
N VAL A 92 0.87 -16.38 -1.98
CA VAL A 92 -0.47 -16.75 -2.47
C VAL A 92 -0.37 -17.54 -3.79
N ARG A 93 0.56 -17.16 -4.66
CA ARG A 93 0.80 -17.83 -5.95
C ARG A 93 1.42 -19.21 -5.80
N GLN A 94 2.33 -19.41 -4.84
CA GLN A 94 3.11 -20.63 -4.70
C GLN A 94 2.50 -21.65 -3.73
N GLU A 95 1.99 -21.20 -2.58
CA GLU A 95 1.58 -22.10 -1.50
C GLU A 95 0.18 -22.68 -1.75
N GLU A 96 0.03 -23.99 -1.55
CA GLU A 96 -1.21 -24.74 -1.83
C GLU A 96 -2.38 -24.29 -0.95
N GLN A 97 -2.11 -23.91 0.31
CA GLN A 97 -3.12 -23.42 1.25
C GLN A 97 -3.87 -22.16 0.76
N TYR A 98 -3.30 -21.41 -0.19
CA TYR A 98 -3.90 -20.21 -0.76
C TYR A 98 -4.50 -20.45 -2.15
N LEU A 99 -4.63 -21.71 -2.60
CA LEU A 99 -5.23 -22.06 -3.89
C LEU A 99 -6.59 -21.39 -4.13
N PRO A 100 -7.52 -21.27 -3.15
CA PRO A 100 -8.79 -20.57 -3.35
C PRO A 100 -8.67 -19.07 -3.62
N LEU A 101 -7.56 -18.42 -3.23
CA LEU A 101 -7.35 -16.98 -3.43
C LEU A 101 -6.71 -16.65 -4.78
N ARG A 102 -6.05 -17.61 -5.43
CA ARG A 102 -5.36 -17.40 -6.71
C ARG A 102 -6.23 -16.82 -7.82
N PRO A 103 -7.51 -17.21 -8.00
CA PRO A 103 -8.38 -16.60 -9.01
C PRO A 103 -8.65 -15.11 -8.81
N LEU A 104 -8.45 -14.59 -7.61
CA LEU A 104 -8.59 -13.16 -7.30
C LEU A 104 -7.30 -12.38 -7.58
N MET A 105 -6.16 -13.07 -7.71
CA MET A 105 -4.86 -12.43 -7.88
C MET A 105 -4.63 -12.02 -9.34
N ARG A 106 -3.88 -10.94 -9.51
CA ARG A 106 -3.40 -10.51 -10.82
C ARG A 106 -2.05 -11.15 -11.11
N GLU A 107 -2.01 -12.12 -12.02
CA GLU A 107 -0.82 -12.91 -12.34
C GLU A 107 0.42 -12.07 -12.72
N HIS A 108 0.20 -10.93 -13.38
CA HIS A 108 1.27 -10.06 -13.89
C HIS A 108 1.38 -8.72 -13.16
N LEU A 109 0.80 -8.57 -11.96
CA LEU A 109 0.82 -7.31 -11.23
C LEU A 109 2.24 -6.81 -10.96
N PHE A 110 3.18 -7.73 -10.70
CA PHE A 110 4.58 -7.43 -10.39
C PHE A 110 5.53 -7.83 -11.53
N ALA A 111 5.03 -7.95 -12.77
CA ALA A 111 5.86 -8.34 -13.91
C ALA A 111 6.86 -7.24 -14.31
N ASP A 112 6.45 -5.98 -14.20
CA ASP A 112 7.27 -4.80 -14.51
C ASP A 112 6.76 -3.57 -13.74
N ASP A 113 7.63 -2.57 -13.58
CA ASP A 113 7.32 -1.34 -12.84
C ASP A 113 6.11 -0.59 -13.38
N HIS A 114 5.95 -0.52 -14.70
CA HIS A 114 4.87 0.25 -15.31
C HIS A 114 3.52 -0.42 -15.03
N THR A 115 3.42 -1.73 -15.23
CA THR A 115 2.22 -2.52 -14.92
C THR A 115 1.86 -2.44 -13.44
N TYR A 116 2.85 -2.55 -12.56
CA TYR A 116 2.69 -2.45 -11.11
C TYR A 116 2.17 -1.07 -10.69
N LEU A 117 2.92 0.00 -11.02
CA LEU A 117 2.61 1.36 -10.59
C LEU A 117 1.30 1.87 -11.20
N SER A 118 1.00 1.51 -12.45
CA SER A 118 -0.26 1.87 -13.11
C SER A 118 -1.45 1.14 -12.49
N SER A 119 -1.35 -0.18 -12.29
CA SER A 119 -2.43 -0.97 -11.68
C SER A 119 -2.73 -0.52 -10.25
N LEU A 120 -1.68 -0.39 -9.44
CA LEU A 120 -1.83 -0.04 -8.04
C LEU A 120 -2.23 1.43 -7.86
N GLY A 121 -1.68 2.35 -8.66
CA GLY A 121 -2.11 3.75 -8.67
C GLY A 121 -3.58 3.90 -9.06
N ALA A 122 -4.04 3.16 -10.07
CA ALA A 122 -5.44 3.17 -10.48
C ALA A 122 -6.38 2.63 -9.40
N ASP A 123 -5.96 1.58 -8.69
CA ASP A 123 -6.72 0.97 -7.61
C ASP A 123 -6.78 1.87 -6.36
N LEU A 124 -5.66 2.50 -6.00
CA LEU A 124 -5.57 3.47 -4.90
C LEU A 124 -6.49 4.67 -5.13
N VAL A 125 -6.47 5.26 -6.33
CA VAL A 125 -7.36 6.38 -6.70
C VAL A 125 -8.84 5.99 -6.59
N LYS A 126 -9.18 4.72 -6.79
CA LYS A 126 -10.56 4.20 -6.65
C LYS A 126 -10.92 3.81 -5.21
N GLY A 127 -9.98 3.88 -4.26
CA GLY A 127 -10.19 3.46 -2.88
C GLY A 127 -10.10 1.95 -2.65
N GLY A 128 -9.43 1.20 -3.54
CA GLY A 128 -9.18 -0.23 -3.37
C GLY A 128 -10.36 -1.15 -3.67
N PRO A 129 -11.00 -1.08 -4.85
CA PRO A 129 -11.99 -2.07 -5.23
C PRO A 129 -11.39 -3.42 -5.70
N ASP A 130 -10.11 -3.49 -6.08
CA ASP A 130 -9.53 -4.70 -6.70
C ASP A 130 -9.01 -5.71 -5.65
N PRO A 131 -9.59 -6.92 -5.54
CA PRO A 131 -9.13 -7.94 -4.60
C PRO A 131 -7.69 -8.40 -4.87
N GLY A 132 -7.22 -8.31 -6.13
CA GLY A 132 -5.87 -8.68 -6.52
C GLY A 132 -4.79 -7.76 -5.97
N SER A 133 -5.15 -6.55 -5.54
CA SER A 133 -4.22 -5.60 -4.90
C SER A 133 -4.53 -5.43 -3.40
N THR A 134 -5.81 -5.36 -3.05
CA THR A 134 -6.24 -5.09 -1.66
C THR A 134 -5.92 -6.24 -0.70
N VAL A 135 -6.09 -7.50 -1.13
CA VAL A 135 -5.79 -8.68 -0.29
C VAL A 135 -4.30 -8.76 0.04
N PRO A 136 -3.36 -8.78 -0.93
CA PRO A 136 -1.94 -8.83 -0.61
C PRO A 136 -1.48 -7.61 0.19
N MET A 137 -2.04 -6.43 -0.07
CA MET A 137 -1.72 -5.22 0.70
C MET A 137 -2.22 -5.28 2.14
N ALA A 138 -3.45 -5.70 2.38
CA ALA A 138 -3.99 -5.82 3.74
C ALA A 138 -3.17 -6.82 4.58
N ALA A 139 -2.84 -7.97 3.98
CA ALA A 139 -2.02 -8.99 4.62
C ALA A 139 -0.56 -8.52 4.84
N ALA A 140 0.02 -7.77 3.90
CA ALA A 140 1.34 -7.17 4.06
C ALA A 140 1.37 -6.16 5.21
N LEU A 141 0.37 -5.29 5.32
CA LEU A 141 0.28 -4.32 6.42
C LEU A 141 0.15 -5.02 7.78
N ASP A 142 -0.63 -6.10 7.89
CA ASP A 142 -0.76 -6.87 9.13
C ASP A 142 0.53 -7.61 9.49
N ARG A 143 1.17 -8.24 8.50
CA ARG A 143 2.45 -8.93 8.70
C ARG A 143 3.54 -7.94 9.11
N PHE A 144 3.63 -6.80 8.43
CA PHE A 144 4.57 -5.71 8.74
C PHE A 144 4.33 -5.17 10.15
N ALA A 145 3.07 -4.86 10.50
CA ALA A 145 2.75 -4.34 11.82
C ALA A 145 3.12 -5.33 12.93
N ARG A 146 2.85 -6.63 12.73
CA ARG A 146 3.26 -7.68 13.66
C ARG A 146 4.77 -7.76 13.80
N ARG A 147 5.52 -7.69 12.70
CA ARG A 147 7.00 -7.76 12.68
C ARG A 147 7.64 -6.60 13.44
N HIS A 148 7.07 -5.40 13.33
CA HIS A 148 7.63 -4.17 13.91
C HIS A 148 6.93 -3.71 15.20
N ALA A 149 6.06 -4.54 15.78
CA ALA A 149 5.26 -4.21 16.97
C ALA A 149 4.46 -2.89 16.82
N CYS A 150 3.93 -2.63 15.62
CA CYS A 150 3.07 -1.48 15.33
C CYS A 150 1.60 -1.84 15.56
N CYS A 151 0.77 -0.83 15.83
CA CYS A 151 -0.69 -0.98 15.77
C CYS A 151 -1.17 -0.85 14.33
N VAL A 152 -2.24 -1.56 13.94
CA VAL A 152 -2.87 -1.36 12.62
C VAL A 152 -4.13 -0.54 12.80
N ALA A 153 -4.24 0.58 12.09
CA ALA A 153 -5.48 1.34 12.01
C ALA A 153 -6.37 0.78 10.89
N ARG A 154 -7.60 0.42 11.24
CA ARG A 154 -8.60 -0.12 10.32
C ARG A 154 -9.87 0.73 10.38
N ALA A 155 -10.53 0.91 9.24
CA ALA A 155 -11.92 1.35 9.24
C ALA A 155 -12.83 0.23 9.76
N LEU A 156 -13.93 0.63 10.39
CA LEU A 156 -15.00 -0.32 10.72
C LEU A 156 -15.56 -0.90 9.41
N PRO A 157 -15.73 -2.22 9.29
CA PRO A 157 -16.39 -2.81 8.14
C PRO A 157 -17.89 -2.47 8.20
N VAL A 158 -18.27 -1.33 7.65
CA VAL A 158 -19.68 -0.96 7.46
C VAL A 158 -20.11 -1.47 6.09
N SER A 159 -20.74 -2.64 6.05
CA SER A 159 -21.33 -3.16 4.83
C SER A 159 -22.50 -2.30 4.39
N VAL A 160 -22.50 -1.86 3.14
CA VAL A 160 -23.61 -1.10 2.54
C VAL A 160 -24.86 -1.97 2.37
N VAL A 161 -24.69 -3.30 2.33
CA VAL A 161 -25.77 -4.29 2.20
C VAL A 161 -26.35 -4.72 3.55
N GLN A 162 -25.63 -4.47 4.65
CA GLN A 162 -26.09 -4.80 6.02
C GLN A 162 -26.64 -3.58 6.76
N LYS A 163 -26.97 -2.50 6.06
CA LYS A 163 -27.70 -1.35 6.61
C LYS A 163 -29.20 -1.59 6.54
#